data_AF-A0A8H5P0C2-F1
#
_entry.id   AF-A0A8H5P0C2-F1
#
_cell.length_a   1.000
_cell.length_b   1.000
_cell.length_c   1.000
_cell.angle_alpha   90.00
_cell.angle_beta   90.00
_cell.angle_gamma   90.00
#
_symmetry.space_group_name_H-M   'P 1'
#
loop_
_entity.id
_entity.type
_entity.pdbx_description
1 polymer ?
#
loop_
_entity_poly.entity_id
_entity_poly.type
_entity_poly.pdbx_seq_one_letter_code
_entity_poly.pdbx_strand_id
1 'polypeptide(L)'
;MRNSSASIYHGPLLYAFDIPYTETHHQPLNWTDRKPLADEEVHPRSHDYVLEPTEPWQYAIDPDSIVVKTSTSSIEILPNPIFTGDAPPVFLTVDAWKIAWPADGDTAAWPPIDPLVDKDKKEKIKLVPFGSAKLHIAQFPVAKPQ
;
A
#
# COMPACT_ATOMS: atom_id res chain seq x y z
N MET A 1 22.32 10.81 7.31
CA MET A 1 21.11 11.66 7.39
C MET A 1 19.93 10.74 7.67
N ARG A 2 19.07 11.05 8.64
CA ARG A 2 17.87 10.23 8.92
C ARG A 2 16.75 10.73 8.01
N ASN A 3 16.13 9.83 7.25
CA ASN A 3 14.99 10.16 6.41
C ASN A 3 13.79 10.39 7.33
N SER A 4 13.18 11.59 7.32
CA SER A 4 12.02 11.95 8.16
C SER A 4 10.74 11.30 7.64
N SER A 5 10.62 9.99 7.79
CA SER A 5 9.45 9.21 7.40
C SER A 5 8.70 8.64 8.60
N ALA A 6 7.39 8.44 8.46
CA ALA A 6 6.53 7.83 9.45
C ALA A 6 5.97 6.48 8.97
N SER A 7 5.87 5.53 9.91
CA SER A 7 5.12 4.28 9.75
C SER A 7 4.12 4.19 10.89
N ILE A 8 2.93 3.68 10.61
CA ILE A 8 1.80 3.75 11.54
C ILE A 8 1.48 2.36 12.07
N TYR A 9 1.57 2.22 13.38
CA TYR A 9 1.17 1.01 14.10
C TYR A 9 -0.04 1.31 14.97
N HIS A 10 -1.02 0.41 14.96
CA HIS A 10 -2.11 0.40 15.94
C HIS A 10 -2.23 -0.99 16.55
N GLY A 11 -1.88 -1.11 17.83
CA GLY A 11 -1.64 -2.41 18.45
C GLY A 11 -0.45 -3.11 17.79
N PRO A 12 -0.53 -4.43 17.51
CA PRO A 12 0.55 -5.19 16.88
C PRO A 12 0.58 -5.07 15.35
N LEU A 13 -0.31 -4.29 14.73
CA LEU A 13 -0.48 -4.24 13.28
C LEU A 13 0.13 -2.97 12.69
N LEU A 14 0.96 -3.16 11.66
CA LEU A 14 1.39 -2.11 10.73
C LEU A 14 0.25 -1.82 9.76
N TYR A 15 0.03 -0.54 9.45
CA TYR A 15 -0.96 -0.10 8.47
C TYR A 15 -0.28 0.49 7.23
N ALA A 16 -0.89 0.26 6.08
CA ALA A 16 -0.38 0.66 4.78
C ALA A 16 -1.48 1.24 3.90
N PHE A 17 -1.10 2.12 2.97
CA PHE A 17 -1.99 2.60 1.93
C PHE A 17 -2.09 1.49 0.87
N ASP A 18 -3.29 0.95 0.69
CA ASP A 18 -3.59 -0.05 -0.33
C ASP A 18 -3.74 0.65 -1.67
N ILE A 19 -2.75 0.48 -2.55
CA ILE A 19 -2.71 1.15 -3.84
C ILE A 19 -3.69 0.43 -4.76
N PRO A 20 -4.66 1.11 -5.39
CA PRO A 20 -5.50 0.48 -6.41
C PRO A 20 -4.64 -0.07 -7.56
N TYR A 21 -4.90 -1.32 -7.99
CA TYR A 21 -4.15 -1.97 -9.07
C TYR A 21 -5.03 -2.80 -10.00
N THR A 22 -4.51 -3.05 -11.20
CA THR A 22 -4.98 -4.12 -12.08
C THR A 22 -4.10 -5.35 -11.85
N GLU A 23 -4.72 -6.51 -11.67
CA GLU A 23 -4.03 -7.80 -11.51
C GLU A 23 -4.08 -8.57 -12.83
N THR A 24 -2.91 -8.91 -13.35
CA THR A 24 -2.76 -9.89 -14.42
C THR A 24 -1.80 -10.99 -13.96
N HIS A 25 -1.71 -12.08 -14.70
CA HIS A 25 -0.76 -13.14 -14.40
C HIS A 25 -0.31 -13.86 -15.66
N HIS A 26 0.85 -14.51 -15.58
CA HIS A 26 1.37 -15.37 -16.64
C HIS A 26 1.98 -16.64 -16.05
N GLN A 27 2.36 -17.56 -16.93
CA GLN A 27 3.08 -18.77 -16.55
C GLN A 27 4.46 -18.43 -15.98
N PRO A 28 4.91 -19.12 -14.92
CA PRO A 28 6.25 -18.96 -14.38
C PRO A 28 7.34 -19.02 -15.46
N LEU A 29 8.25 -18.06 -15.41
CA LEU A 29 9.31 -17.93 -16.42
C LEU A 29 10.61 -18.58 -15.95
N ASN A 30 11.37 -19.17 -16.88
CA ASN A 30 12.72 -19.63 -16.63
C ASN A 30 13.64 -18.42 -16.37
N TRP A 31 14.41 -18.47 -15.28
CA TRP A 31 15.29 -17.36 -14.89
C TRP A 31 16.34 -17.00 -15.95
N THR A 32 16.81 -17.98 -16.74
CA THR A 32 17.95 -17.80 -17.66
C THR A 32 17.54 -17.08 -18.95
N ASP A 33 16.40 -17.45 -19.54
CA ASP A 33 15.96 -16.93 -20.85
C ASP A 33 14.62 -16.19 -20.80
N ARG A 34 14.00 -16.09 -19.62
CA ARG A 34 12.72 -15.41 -19.37
C ARG A 34 11.55 -15.97 -20.20
N LYS A 35 11.63 -17.21 -20.68
CA LYS A 35 10.52 -17.89 -21.38
C LYS A 35 9.67 -18.69 -20.40
N PRO A 36 8.38 -18.95 -20.71
CA PRO A 36 7.54 -19.82 -19.90
C PRO A 36 8.20 -21.20 -19.68
N LEU A 37 8.19 -21.67 -18.44
CA LEU A 37 8.55 -23.06 -18.09
C LEU A 37 7.59 -24.04 -18.74
N ALA A 38 8.01 -25.28 -18.97
CA ALA A 38 7.12 -26.29 -19.54
C ALA A 38 5.99 -26.66 -18.57
N ASP A 39 4.82 -27.06 -19.09
CA ASP A 39 3.64 -27.37 -18.26
C ASP A 39 3.91 -28.54 -17.29
N GLU A 40 4.82 -29.45 -17.64
CA GLU A 40 5.20 -30.58 -16.77
C GLU A 40 6.05 -30.14 -15.56
N GLU A 41 6.66 -28.95 -15.61
CA GLU A 41 7.51 -28.40 -14.56
C GLU A 41 6.76 -27.47 -13.61
N VAL A 42 5.51 -27.15 -13.90
CA VAL A 42 4.71 -26.15 -13.19
C VAL A 42 3.36 -26.71 -12.76
N HIS A 43 2.99 -26.47 -11.50
CA HIS A 43 1.64 -26.80 -11.06
C HIS A 43 0.62 -25.85 -11.72
N PRO A 44 -0.56 -26.31 -12.22
CA PRO A 44 -1.56 -25.47 -12.90
C PRO A 44 -2.15 -24.29 -12.08
N ARG A 45 -1.76 -24.16 -10.81
CA ARG A 45 -2.20 -23.10 -9.89
C ARG A 45 -1.07 -22.12 -9.57
N SER A 46 0.13 -22.36 -10.08
CA SER A 46 1.29 -21.50 -9.91
C SER A 46 1.31 -20.51 -11.06
N HIS A 47 1.21 -19.23 -10.72
CA HIS A 47 1.25 -18.13 -11.66
C HIS A 47 2.16 -17.03 -11.13
N ASP A 48 2.85 -16.35 -12.04
CA ASP A 48 3.56 -15.12 -11.74
C ASP A 48 2.56 -13.97 -11.92
N TYR A 49 2.27 -13.27 -10.83
CA TYR A 49 1.31 -12.17 -10.82
C TYR A 49 1.99 -10.82 -11.09
N VAL A 50 1.33 -9.98 -11.88
CA VAL A 50 1.75 -8.60 -12.16
C VAL A 50 0.65 -7.67 -11.66
N LEU A 51 1.03 -6.79 -10.74
CA LEU A 51 0.14 -5.79 -10.13
C LEU A 51 0.54 -4.41 -10.63
N GLU A 52 -0.30 -3.79 -11.46
CA GLU A 52 -0.03 -2.46 -12.03
C GLU A 52 -0.86 -1.39 -11.31
N PRO A 53 -0.25 -0.38 -10.67
CA PRO A 53 -0.97 0.72 -10.03
C PRO A 53 -1.89 1.43 -11.01
N THR A 54 -3.16 1.64 -10.65
CA THR A 54 -4.13 2.41 -11.44
C THR A 54 -4.29 3.84 -10.95
N GLU A 55 -3.83 4.14 -9.74
CA GLU A 55 -3.87 5.47 -9.13
C GLU A 55 -2.51 5.90 -8.55
N PRO A 56 -2.28 7.21 -8.37
CA PRO A 56 -1.09 7.72 -7.70
C PRO A 56 -0.97 7.16 -6.28
N TRP A 57 0.25 6.74 -5.92
CA TRP A 57 0.60 6.25 -4.59
C TRP A 57 1.46 7.24 -3.80
N GLN A 58 1.92 8.31 -4.44
CA GLN A 58 2.89 9.25 -3.91
C GLN A 58 2.27 10.21 -2.89
N TYR A 59 2.10 9.75 -1.64
CA TYR A 59 1.51 10.53 -0.57
C TYR A 59 2.51 10.89 0.52
N ALA A 60 2.52 12.16 0.92
CA ALA A 60 2.97 12.59 2.25
C ALA A 60 1.77 12.66 3.19
N ILE A 61 1.97 12.37 4.47
CA ILE A 61 0.89 12.33 5.47
C ILE A 61 1.11 13.33 6.59
N ASP A 62 0.04 13.67 7.29
CA ASP A 62 0.07 14.30 8.61
C ASP A 62 -0.22 13.23 9.69
N PRO A 63 0.80 12.72 10.41
CA PRO A 63 0.62 11.68 11.42
C PRO A 63 -0.28 12.09 12.59
N ASP A 64 -0.42 13.39 12.86
CA ASP A 64 -1.25 13.88 13.97
C ASP A 64 -2.75 13.84 13.63
N SER A 65 -3.08 13.66 12.34
CA SER A 65 -4.46 13.58 11.84
C SER A 65 -5.07 12.17 11.83
N ILE A 66 -4.33 11.17 12.33
CA ILE A 66 -4.74 9.76 12.28
C ILE A 66 -6.01 9.53 13.11
N VAL A 67 -7.00 8.87 12.50
CA VAL A 67 -8.21 8.43 13.18
C VAL A 67 -8.42 6.95 12.94
N VAL A 68 -8.54 6.18 14.02
CA VAL A 68 -8.92 4.76 13.96
C VAL A 68 -10.41 4.65 13.65
N LYS A 69 -10.74 3.82 12.67
CA LYS A 69 -12.11 3.55 12.23
C LYS A 69 -12.37 2.05 12.24
N THR A 70 -13.64 1.72 12.44
CA THR A 70 -14.16 0.37 12.31
C THR A 70 -15.29 0.38 11.29
N SER A 71 -15.25 -0.47 10.28
CA SER A 71 -16.24 -0.50 9.19
C SER A 71 -17.63 -0.93 9.63
N THR A 72 -17.75 -1.51 10.83
CA THR A 72 -19.04 -1.94 11.39
C THR A 72 -19.08 -1.75 12.91
N SER A 73 -20.22 -1.27 13.41
CA SER A 73 -20.59 -1.36 14.82
C SER A 73 -20.99 -2.78 15.27
N SER A 74 -21.08 -3.76 14.35
CA SER A 74 -21.65 -5.09 14.61
C SER A 74 -21.16 -6.23 13.68
N ILE A 75 -19.85 -6.41 13.49
CA ILE A 75 -19.37 -7.69 12.91
C ILE A 75 -19.50 -8.77 13.97
N GLU A 76 -20.52 -9.61 13.83
CA GLU A 76 -20.70 -10.83 14.64
C GLU A 76 -19.81 -11.98 14.14
N ILE A 77 -19.45 -11.99 12.84
CA ILE A 77 -18.65 -13.04 12.20
C ILE A 77 -17.58 -12.41 11.30
N LEU A 78 -16.31 -12.69 11.60
CA LEU A 78 -15.18 -12.22 10.79
C LEU A 78 -15.14 -12.92 9.41
N PRO A 79 -14.91 -12.17 8.32
CA PRO A 79 -14.63 -12.76 7.00
C PRO A 79 -13.49 -13.78 7.03
N ASN A 80 -13.55 -14.79 6.17
CA ASN A 80 -12.48 -15.77 5.97
C ASN A 80 -12.16 -15.89 4.46
N PRO A 81 -10.96 -15.52 4.00
CA PRO A 81 -9.81 -15.03 4.78
C PRO A 81 -9.97 -13.59 5.27
N ILE A 82 -9.59 -13.31 6.52
CA ILE A 82 -9.75 -11.99 7.15
C ILE A 82 -8.79 -10.92 6.60
N PHE A 83 -7.71 -11.34 5.93
CA PHE A 83 -6.70 -10.46 5.33
C PHE A 83 -6.81 -10.38 3.80
N THR A 84 -7.98 -10.68 3.22
CA THR A 84 -8.22 -10.26 1.83
C THR A 84 -8.50 -8.75 1.78
N GLY A 85 -8.37 -8.14 0.60
CA GLY A 85 -8.71 -6.73 0.37
C GLY A 85 -10.11 -6.40 0.92
N ASP A 86 -10.22 -5.28 1.62
CA ASP A 86 -11.44 -4.78 2.28
C ASP A 86 -12.09 -5.68 3.35
N ALA A 87 -11.52 -6.83 3.69
CA ALA A 87 -12.05 -7.70 4.75
C ALA A 87 -11.74 -7.24 6.18
N PRO A 88 -10.57 -6.66 6.50
CA PRO A 88 -10.29 -6.24 7.87
C PRO A 88 -11.29 -5.20 8.38
N PRO A 89 -11.84 -5.39 9.58
CA PRO A 89 -12.86 -4.48 10.13
C PRO A 89 -12.26 -3.16 10.60
N VAL A 90 -10.98 -3.14 10.95
CA VAL A 90 -10.27 -1.96 11.45
C VAL A 90 -9.44 -1.36 10.32
N PHE A 91 -9.60 -0.06 10.12
CA PHE A 91 -8.79 0.72 9.18
C PHE A 91 -8.50 2.09 9.81
N LEU A 92 -7.49 2.77 9.31
CA LEU A 92 -7.15 4.12 9.72
C LEU A 92 -7.51 5.08 8.60
N THR A 93 -7.85 6.32 8.97
CA THR A 93 -7.87 7.43 8.02
C THR A 93 -6.85 8.46 8.44
N VAL A 94 -6.10 8.99 7.48
CA VAL A 94 -5.10 10.03 7.70
C VAL A 94 -5.24 11.10 6.63
N ASP A 95 -4.97 12.35 6.99
CA ASP A 95 -4.84 13.43 6.03
C ASP A 95 -3.51 13.31 5.29
N ALA A 96 -3.58 13.49 3.97
CA ALA A 96 -2.48 13.27 3.05
C ALA A 96 -2.48 14.27 1.90
N TRP A 97 -1.34 14.34 1.21
CA TRP A 97 -1.10 15.19 0.06
C TRP A 97 -0.32 14.43 -0.98
N LYS A 98 -0.74 14.55 -2.24
CA LYS A 98 0.05 14.11 -3.39
C LYS A 98 1.33 14.92 -3.48
N ILE A 99 2.47 14.23 -3.59
CA ILE A 99 3.80 14.84 -3.70
C ILE A 99 4.56 14.31 -4.90
N ALA A 100 5.62 15.02 -5.30
CA ALA A 100 6.62 14.45 -6.18
C ALA A 100 7.47 13.43 -5.40
N TRP A 101 7.27 12.15 -5.67
CA TRP A 101 8.06 11.06 -5.10
C TRP A 101 8.40 10.06 -6.22
N PRO A 102 9.66 10.05 -6.71
CA PRO A 102 10.02 9.22 -7.85
C PRO A 102 10.06 7.73 -7.50
N ALA A 103 9.98 6.91 -8.53
CA ALA A 103 10.41 5.52 -8.47
C ALA A 103 11.90 5.41 -8.87
N ASP A 104 12.61 4.46 -8.29
CA ASP A 104 13.98 4.09 -8.61
C ASP A 104 14.04 2.56 -8.77
N GLY A 105 14.33 2.06 -9.97
CA GLY A 105 14.34 0.62 -10.26
C GLY A 105 13.00 -0.09 -9.98
N ASP A 106 11.89 0.51 -10.41
CA ASP A 106 10.51 0.01 -10.21
C ASP A 106 10.07 -0.12 -8.73
N THR A 107 10.82 0.49 -7.80
CA THR A 107 10.41 0.64 -6.41
C THR A 107 10.29 2.11 -6.03
N ALA A 108 9.57 2.41 -4.94
CA ALA A 108 9.53 3.76 -4.42
C ALA A 108 10.95 4.19 -4.00
N ALA A 109 11.40 5.35 -4.48
CA ALA A 109 12.69 5.91 -4.05
C ALA A 109 12.64 6.26 -2.56
N TRP A 110 13.77 6.70 -2.00
CA TRP A 110 13.79 7.18 -0.62
C TRP A 110 12.70 8.23 -0.34
N PRO A 111 11.95 8.12 0.78
CA PRO A 111 10.92 9.09 1.12
C PRO A 111 11.49 10.52 1.15
N PRO A 112 10.89 11.47 0.40
CA PRO A 112 11.27 12.88 0.50
C PRO A 112 11.23 13.38 1.94
N ILE A 113 12.21 14.18 2.33
CA ILE A 113 12.27 14.76 3.67
C ILE A 113 11.38 15.99 3.68
N ASP A 114 10.35 15.94 4.53
CA ASP A 114 9.53 17.10 4.88
C ASP A 114 8.99 17.90 3.67
N PRO A 115 8.32 17.25 2.70
CA PRO A 115 7.84 17.93 1.50
C PRO A 115 6.88 19.07 1.85
N LEU A 116 7.10 20.23 1.23
CA LEU A 116 6.19 21.36 1.29
C LEU A 116 4.93 21.04 0.49
N VAL A 117 3.76 21.21 1.13
CA VAL A 117 2.48 20.89 0.53
C VAL A 117 1.49 22.04 0.69
N ASP A 118 0.59 22.16 -0.28
CA ASP A 118 -0.51 23.11 -0.27
C ASP A 118 -1.63 22.61 0.65
N LYS A 119 -1.95 23.39 1.70
CA LYS A 119 -2.99 23.04 2.70
C LYS A 119 -4.35 22.79 2.05
N ASP A 120 -4.66 23.45 0.96
CA ASP A 120 -5.97 23.36 0.31
C ASP A 120 -6.13 22.09 -0.53
N LYS A 121 -5.02 21.40 -0.85
CA LYS A 121 -5.01 20.13 -1.61
C LYS A 121 -5.04 18.88 -0.73
N LYS A 122 -5.33 19.06 0.56
CA LYS A 122 -5.41 17.97 1.52
C LYS A 122 -6.53 17.02 1.16
N GLU A 123 -6.22 15.74 1.12
CA GLU A 123 -7.21 14.67 0.96
C GLU A 123 -7.08 13.64 2.08
N LYS A 124 -8.11 12.82 2.26
CA LYS A 124 -8.11 11.78 3.29
C LYS A 124 -7.92 10.44 2.62
N ILE A 125 -6.88 9.70 3.04
CA ILE A 125 -6.63 8.35 2.55
C ILE A 125 -6.98 7.30 3.61
N LYS A 126 -7.35 6.10 3.15
CA LYS A 126 -7.62 4.93 3.97
C LYS A 126 -6.34 4.10 4.08
N LEU A 127 -5.96 3.72 5.29
CA LEU A 127 -4.90 2.75 5.55
C LEU A 127 -5.50 1.47 6.11
N VAL A 128 -5.08 0.33 5.59
CA VAL A 128 -5.54 -1.00 6.02
C VAL A 128 -4.37 -1.77 6.65
N PRO A 129 -4.62 -2.85 7.41
CA PRO A 129 -3.54 -3.71 7.90
C PRO A 129 -2.62 -4.15 6.74
N PHE A 130 -1.32 -4.06 6.94
CA PHE A 130 -0.30 -4.33 5.92
C PHE A 130 -0.54 -5.66 5.19
N GLY A 131 -0.90 -6.71 5.92
CA GLY A 131 -1.14 -8.05 5.36
C GLY A 131 -2.34 -8.15 4.40
N SER A 132 -3.26 -7.17 4.39
CA SER A 132 -4.39 -7.13 3.46
C SER A 132 -4.16 -6.28 2.22
N ALA A 133 -3.10 -5.48 2.18
CA ALA A 133 -2.77 -4.64 1.03
C ALA A 133 -1.73 -5.36 0.16
N LYS A 134 -2.10 -5.85 -1.02
CA LYS A 134 -1.14 -6.60 -1.87
C LYS A 134 -0.08 -5.70 -2.49
N LEU A 135 -0.49 -4.51 -2.94
CA LEU A 135 0.38 -3.47 -3.48
C LEU A 135 0.21 -2.24 -2.59
N HIS A 136 1.28 -1.78 -1.92
CA HIS A 136 1.12 -0.80 -0.86
C HIS A 136 2.34 0.09 -0.60
N ILE A 137 2.11 1.18 0.14
CA ILE A 137 3.13 1.97 0.84
C ILE A 137 2.86 1.91 2.35
N ALA A 138 3.89 1.61 3.15
CA ALA A 138 3.80 1.54 4.61
C ALA A 138 4.73 2.53 5.34
N GLN A 139 5.53 3.27 4.59
CA GLN A 139 6.46 4.28 5.10
C GLN A 139 6.25 5.55 4.28
N PHE A 140 5.82 6.62 4.95
CA PHE A 140 5.38 7.85 4.31
C PHE A 140 6.29 9.01 4.69
N PRO A 141 6.55 9.95 3.77
CA PRO A 141 7.02 11.29 4.12
C PRO A 141 6.04 11.99 5.07
N VAL A 142 6.57 12.80 6.00
CA VAL A 142 5.76 13.70 6.83
C VAL A 142 5.59 15.03 6.12
N ALA A 143 4.36 15.43 5.85
CA ALA A 143 4.06 16.66 5.15
C ALA A 143 4.40 17.90 5.99
N LYS A 144 4.86 18.98 5.34
CA LYS A 144 4.95 20.32 5.92
C LYS A 144 3.97 21.26 5.20
N PRO A 145 2.77 21.47 5.75
CA PRO A 145 1.77 22.31 5.10
C PRO A 145 2.16 23.80 5.13
N GLN A 146 2.13 24.46 3.97
CA GLN A 146 2.44 25.89 3.83
C GLN A 146 1.25 26.78 4.20
#